data_AF-A0A2E9XAD1-F1
#
_entry.id   AF-A0A2E9XAD1-F1
#
_cell.length_a   1.000
_cell.length_b   1.000
_cell.length_c   1.000
_cell.angle_alpha   90.00
_cell.angle_beta   90.00
_cell.angle_gamma   90.00
#
_symmetry.space_group_name_H-M   'P 1'
#
loop_
_entity.id
_entity.type
_entity.pdbx_description
1 polymer ?
#
loop_
_entity_poly.entity_id
_entity_poly.type
_entity_poly.pdbx_seq_one_letter_code
_entity_poly.pdbx_strand_id
1 'polypeptide(L)' 'PSMKTYGAKPLVVDPNTIKLEGNQKPPGSRCVIIEFGSKEQLLAWYQSGEYKSAMALRDGALDGYALIAEGLPSD' A
#
# COMPACT_ATOMS: atom_id res chain seq x y z
N PRO A 1 -5.57 -4.63 11.86
CA PRO A 1 -6.67 -5.61 12.05
C PRO A 1 -7.28 -6.10 10.73
N SER A 2 -7.80 -5.20 9.89
CA SER A 2 -8.48 -5.55 8.63
C SER A 2 -7.60 -6.33 7.64
N MET A 3 -6.32 -6.01 7.53
CA MET A 3 -5.36 -6.66 6.63
C MET A 3 -5.40 -8.20 6.67
N LYS A 4 -5.42 -8.80 7.87
CA LYS A 4 -5.36 -10.27 8.04
C LYS A 4 -6.60 -10.96 7.47
N THR A 5 -7.78 -10.34 7.57
CA THR A 5 -9.07 -10.89 7.10
C THR A 5 -9.10 -11.06 5.57
N TYR A 6 -8.34 -10.24 4.84
CA TYR A 6 -8.31 -10.24 3.37
C TYR A 6 -7.05 -10.90 2.80
N GLY A 7 -6.30 -11.64 3.61
CA GLY A 7 -5.08 -12.31 3.15
C GLY A 7 -3.92 -11.37 2.84
N ALA A 8 -3.97 -10.13 3.32
CA ALA A 8 -2.88 -9.17 3.13
C ALA A 8 -1.62 -9.62 3.86
N LYS A 9 -0.48 -9.56 3.17
CA LYS A 9 0.84 -9.87 3.71
C LYS A 9 1.76 -8.67 3.52
N PRO A 10 1.96 -7.85 4.56
CA PRO A 10 2.92 -6.75 4.51
C PRO A 10 4.34 -7.30 4.25
N LEU A 11 4.98 -6.82 3.19
CA LEU A 11 6.35 -7.16 2.83
C LEU A 11 7.33 -6.07 3.27
N VAL A 12 6.90 -4.81 3.19
CA VAL A 12 7.70 -3.63 3.58
C VAL A 12 6.82 -2.64 4.32
N VAL A 13 7.34 -2.10 5.43
CA VAL A 13 6.82 -0.91 6.11
C VAL A 13 8.02 -0.09 6.58
N ASP A 14 8.49 0.82 5.74
CA ASP A 14 9.70 1.61 6.00
C ASP A 14 9.38 3.11 5.94
N PRO A 15 9.57 3.89 7.03
CA PRO A 15 9.41 5.34 7.02
C PRO A 15 10.55 6.10 6.33
N ASN A 16 11.71 5.47 6.07
CA ASN A 16 12.96 6.15 5.73
C ASN A 16 13.62 5.56 4.47
N THR A 17 12.85 5.34 3.41
CA THR A 17 13.41 4.87 2.14
C THR A 17 14.39 5.89 1.54
N ILE A 18 15.40 5.36 0.84
CA ILE A 18 16.44 6.14 0.19
C ILE A 18 16.14 6.22 -1.31
N LYS A 19 16.05 7.43 -1.85
CA LYS A 19 15.93 7.63 -3.30
C LYS A 19 17.27 7.36 -3.97
N LEU A 20 17.31 6.36 -4.86
CA LEU A 20 18.51 6.02 -5.63
C LEU A 20 18.57 6.79 -6.96
N GLU A 21 17.43 6.92 -7.65
CA GLU A 21 17.37 7.49 -9.02
C GLU A 21 16.14 8.40 -9.22
N GLY A 22 16.13 9.14 -10.33
CA GLY A 22 15.01 10.00 -10.76
C GLY A 22 15.10 11.47 -10.33
N ASN A 23 14.66 12.36 -11.23
CA ASN A 23 14.71 13.82 -11.03
C ASN A 23 13.59 14.36 -10.12
N GLN A 24 12.45 13.65 -10.07
CA GLN A 24 11.32 14.05 -9.24
C GLN A 24 11.57 13.66 -7.77
N LYS A 25 11.07 14.48 -6.84
CA LYS A 25 11.10 14.17 -5.41
C LYS A 25 9.87 13.31 -5.08
N PRO A 26 10.04 12.13 -4.45
CA PRO A 26 8.92 11.37 -3.93
C PRO A 26 8.09 12.21 -2.93
N PRO A 27 6.77 12.01 -2.86
CA PRO A 27 5.91 12.77 -1.95
C PRO A 27 6.25 12.53 -0.46
N GLY A 28 6.98 11.45 -0.15
CA GLY A 28 7.57 11.21 1.17
C GLY A 28 8.61 10.08 1.13
N SER A 29 9.26 9.83 2.27
CA SER A 29 10.23 8.73 2.45
C SER A 29 9.58 7.41 2.87
N ARG A 30 8.26 7.41 3.17
CA ARG A 30 7.56 6.20 3.61
C ARG A 30 7.17 5.33 2.43
N CYS A 31 7.57 4.05 2.48
CA CYS A 31 7.12 3.02 1.54
C CYS A 31 6.43 1.88 2.28
N VAL A 32 5.31 1.42 1.73
CA VAL A 32 4.57 0.26 2.22
C VAL A 32 4.28 -0.65 1.03
N ILE A 33 4.72 -1.90 1.10
CA ILE A 33 4.44 -2.93 0.10
C ILE A 33 3.63 -4.03 0.78
N ILE A 34 2.49 -4.37 0.21
CA ILE A 34 1.57 -5.37 0.73
C ILE A 34 1.23 -6.33 -0.41
N GLU A 35 1.52 -7.61 -0.19
CA GLU A 35 1.15 -8.69 -1.09
C GLU A 35 -0.26 -9.18 -0.78
N PHE A 36 -1.02 -9.49 -1.82
CA PHE A 36 -2.33 -10.11 -1.76
C PHE A 36 -2.36 -11.32 -2.69
N GLY A 37 -3.20 -12.31 -2.36
CA GLY A 37 -3.37 -13.50 -3.21
C GLY A 37 -4.01 -13.20 -4.57
N SER A 38 -4.76 -12.10 -4.67
CA SER A 38 -5.28 -11.58 -5.94
C SER A 38 -5.59 -10.09 -5.88
N LYS A 39 -5.77 -9.47 -7.05
CA LYS A 39 -6.22 -8.08 -7.18
C LYS A 39 -7.61 -7.86 -6.56
N GLU A 40 -8.50 -8.83 -6.69
CA GLU A 40 -9.87 -8.78 -6.17
C GLU A 40 -9.84 -8.73 -4.63
N GLN A 41 -8.97 -9.51 -3.98
CA GLN A 41 -8.80 -9.46 -2.53
C GLN A 41 -8.25 -8.11 -2.06
N LEU A 42 -7.27 -7.55 -2.79
CA LEU A 42 -6.74 -6.21 -2.53
C LEU A 42 -7.86 -5.17 -2.62
N LEU A 43 -8.64 -5.17 -3.70
CA LEU A 43 -9.75 -4.23 -3.90
C LEU A 43 -10.83 -4.39 -2.83
N ALA A 44 -11.19 -5.62 -2.48
CA ALA A 44 -12.16 -5.89 -1.41
C ALA A 44 -11.68 -5.33 -0.06
N TRP A 45 -10.38 -5.48 0.26
CA TRP A 45 -9.78 -4.86 1.43
C TRP A 45 -9.80 -3.33 1.36
N TYR A 46 -9.35 -2.75 0.25
CA TYR A 46 -9.26 -1.29 0.07
C TYR A 46 -10.64 -0.62 0.14
N GLN A 47 -11.69 -1.30 -0.32
CA GLN A 47 -13.07 -0.80 -0.32
C GLN A 47 -13.81 -1.10 0.99
N SER A 48 -13.26 -1.95 1.86
CA SER A 48 -13.86 -2.34 3.14
C SER A 48 -14.10 -1.12 4.04
N GLY A 49 -15.20 -1.17 4.82
CA GLY A 49 -15.50 -0.11 5.80
C GLY A 49 -14.38 0.06 6.82
N GLU A 50 -13.82 -1.05 7.29
CA GLU A 50 -12.73 -1.06 8.27
C GLU A 50 -11.48 -0.33 7.76
N TYR A 51 -11.06 -0.59 6.52
CA TYR A 51 -9.91 0.10 5.95
C TYR A 51 -10.23 1.55 5.62
N LYS A 52 -11.44 1.87 5.13
CA LYS A 52 -11.86 3.25 4.89
C LYS A 52 -11.80 4.11 6.15
N SER A 53 -12.21 3.57 7.31
CA SER A 53 -12.08 4.27 8.60
C SER A 53 -10.61 4.57 8.94
N ALA A 54 -9.70 3.62 8.70
CA ALA A 54 -8.27 3.85 8.91
C ALA A 54 -7.68 4.85 7.90
N MET A 55 -8.11 4.79 6.64
CA MET A 55 -7.70 5.70 5.58
C MET A 55 -8.12 7.14 5.87
N ALA A 56 -9.31 7.36 6.44
CA ALA A 56 -9.80 8.69 6.80
C ALA A 56 -8.91 9.41 7.83
N LEU A 57 -8.21 8.66 8.71
CA LEU A 57 -7.23 9.24 9.63
C LEU A 57 -5.95 9.70 8.92
N ARG A 58 -5.68 9.16 7.73
CA ARG A 58 -4.52 9.47 6.89
C ARG A 58 -4.84 10.53 5.84
N ASP A 59 -6.11 10.66 5.46
CA ASP A 59 -6.55 11.58 4.43
C ASP A 59 -6.24 13.02 4.84
N GLY A 60 -5.60 13.78 3.95
CA GLY A 60 -5.09 15.13 4.23
C GLY A 60 -3.89 15.22 5.19
N ALA A 61 -3.46 14.12 5.82
CA ALA A 61 -2.31 14.12 6.73
C ALA A 61 -0.97 13.85 6.02
N LEU A 62 -1.00 13.36 4.78
CA LEU A 62 0.18 12.98 4.00
C LEU A 62 -0.03 13.30 2.52
N ASP A 63 1.01 13.81 1.87
CA ASP A 63 1.12 13.75 0.41
C ASP A 63 1.58 12.34 0.00
N GLY A 64 0.90 11.73 -0.97
CA GLY A 64 1.27 10.40 -1.43
C GLY A 64 0.25 9.76 -2.36
N TYR A 65 0.60 8.57 -2.84
CA TYR A 65 -0.27 7.75 -3.66
C TYR A 65 -0.20 6.29 -3.21
N ALA A 66 -1.27 5.56 -3.49
CA ALA A 66 -1.29 4.11 -3.43
C ALA A 66 -1.59 3.59 -4.83
N LEU A 67 -0.90 2.53 -5.24
CA LEU A 67 -1.04 1.92 -6.56
C LEU A 67 -1.28 0.43 -6.39
N ILE A 68 -1.98 -0.16 -7.35
CA ILE A 68 -2.03 -1.61 -7.54
C ILE A 68 -1.00 -1.94 -8.61
N ALA A 69 -0.11 -2.88 -8.30
CA ALA A 69 0.85 -3.43 -9.24
C ALA A 69 0.63 -4.94 -9.35
N GLU A 70 0.62 -5.45 -10.57
CA GLU A 70 0.60 -6.90 -10.81
C GLU A 70 2.01 -7.45 -10.60
N GLY A 71 2.11 -8.63 -9.99
CA GLY A 71 3.38 -9.34 -9.87
C GLY A 71 3.91 -9.78 -11.24
N LEU A 72 5.19 -10.15 -11.28
CA LEU A 72 5.72 -10.85 -12.45
C LEU A 72 4.97 -12.17 -12.65
N PRO A 73 4.89 -12.69 -13.89
CA PRO A 73 4.41 -14.04 -14.12
C PRO A 73 5.21 -15.02 -13.26
N SER A 74 4.53 -16.00 -12.66
CA SER A 74 5.19 -17.16 -12.08
C SER A 74 5.71 -18.05 -13.22
N ASP A 75 6.98 -18.47 -13.13
CA ASP A 75 7.58 -19.47 -14.02
C ASP A 75 6.83 -20.82 -14.00
#